data_AF-A0A1M5K541-F1
#
_entry.id   AF-A0A1M5K541-F1
#
_cell.length_a   1.000
_cell.length_b   1.000
_cell.length_c   1.000
_cell.angle_alpha   90.00
_cell.angle_beta   90.00
_cell.angle_gamma   90.00
#
_symmetry.space_group_name_H-M   'P 1'
#
loop_
_entity.id
_entity.type
_entity.pdbx_description
1 polymer ?
#
loop_
_entity_poly.entity_id
_entity_poly.type
_entity_poly.pdbx_seq_one_letter_code
_entity_poly.pdbx_strand_id
1 'polypeptide(L)'
;MTFCKKIALGAVALMLGACGDINSSWEVKGGGYIKYKLGDEDSHTIELAREDVHVPNINRHYIQIQTRLDESKRGDQISLMINNPKIGTKLTPVSRASLNGRFQPVSWMREQFSPEAPLVPDSSTIKFDERSDSLWSADLDLYFKDCRSGSCSDSLPPLHLTGRLRYWVAEDDR
;
A
#
# COMPACT_ATOMS: atom_id res chain seq x y z
N MET A 1 38.77 -40.32 -44.14
CA MET A 1 37.98 -41.51 -43.72
C MET A 1 37.43 -41.19 -42.34
N THR A 2 36.25 -40.58 -42.24
CA THR A 2 34.94 -41.23 -41.94
C THR A 2 35.02 -42.00 -40.62
N PHE A 3 34.40 -41.52 -39.53
CA PHE A 3 32.99 -41.82 -39.24
C PHE A 3 32.26 -40.69 -38.50
N CYS A 4 30.95 -40.61 -38.76
CA CYS A 4 30.02 -39.57 -38.34
C CYS A 4 29.09 -40.08 -37.21
N LYS A 5 28.71 -39.17 -36.31
CA LYS A 5 27.44 -39.09 -35.55
C LYS A 5 27.02 -40.20 -34.56
N LYS A 6 26.70 -39.77 -33.33
CA LYS A 6 25.35 -39.84 -32.72
C LYS A 6 25.20 -38.81 -31.60
N ILE A 7 23.97 -38.29 -31.50
CA ILE A 7 23.47 -37.15 -30.72
C ILE A 7 23.15 -37.58 -29.28
N ALA A 8 23.33 -36.69 -28.30
CA ALA A 8 22.50 -36.68 -27.09
C ALA A 8 22.38 -35.25 -26.54
N LEU A 9 21.15 -34.73 -26.56
CA LEU A 9 20.68 -33.63 -25.72
C LEU A 9 21.00 -33.94 -24.24
N GLY A 10 21.44 -32.95 -23.48
CA GLY A 10 21.57 -33.08 -22.02
C GLY A 10 21.78 -31.76 -21.31
N ALA A 11 20.71 -31.27 -20.65
CA ALA A 11 20.65 -30.38 -19.47
C ALA A 11 21.45 -29.06 -19.53
N VAL A 12 20.84 -27.87 -19.67
CA VAL A 12 19.94 -27.17 -18.71
C VAL A 12 20.28 -27.48 -17.25
N ALA A 13 21.26 -26.76 -16.69
CA ALA A 13 21.43 -26.43 -15.27
C ALA A 13 22.75 -25.63 -15.19
N LEU A 14 22.77 -24.33 -14.90
CA LEU A 14 22.62 -23.75 -13.58
C LEU A 14 22.50 -22.23 -13.74
N MET A 15 21.27 -21.70 -13.71
CA MET A 15 20.99 -20.29 -13.43
C MET A 15 19.85 -20.26 -12.41
N LEU A 16 20.14 -20.78 -11.22
CA LEU A 16 19.30 -20.68 -10.02
C LEU A 16 20.18 -20.19 -8.88
N GLY A 17 20.68 -18.97 -9.02
CA GLY A 17 21.39 -18.26 -7.96
C GLY A 17 20.79 -16.87 -7.85
N ALA A 18 20.13 -16.61 -6.72
CA ALA A 18 19.50 -15.36 -6.31
C ALA A 18 18.09 -15.06 -6.88
N CYS A 19 17.12 -15.87 -6.45
CA CYS A 19 15.72 -15.44 -6.26
C CYS A 19 15.28 -15.90 -4.86
N GLY A 20 16.03 -15.54 -3.82
CA GLY A 20 15.81 -16.02 -2.45
C GLY A 20 15.48 -14.94 -1.42
N ASP A 21 15.90 -13.69 -1.62
CA ASP A 21 16.00 -12.72 -0.52
C ASP A 21 15.20 -11.42 -0.74
N ILE A 22 14.09 -11.47 -1.47
CA ILE A 22 13.18 -10.30 -1.51
C ILE A 22 12.07 -10.39 -0.47
N ASN A 23 11.66 -11.57 0.02
CA ASN A 23 10.43 -11.68 0.82
C ASN A 23 10.60 -12.08 2.30
N SER A 24 11.81 -12.48 2.72
CA SER A 24 12.04 -12.96 4.10
C SER A 24 12.27 -11.83 5.12
N SER A 25 12.67 -10.63 4.68
CA SER A 25 13.06 -9.57 5.60
C SER A 25 11.89 -8.82 6.25
N TRP A 26 10.73 -8.69 5.57
CA TRP A 26 9.59 -7.95 6.12
C TRP A 26 8.78 -8.77 7.12
N GLU A 27 8.63 -10.07 6.89
CA GLU A 27 7.86 -10.95 7.77
C GLU A 27 8.43 -10.98 9.20
N VAL A 28 9.77 -10.96 9.32
CA VAL A 28 10.48 -11.06 10.60
C VAL A 28 10.61 -9.69 11.29
N LYS A 29 10.81 -8.60 10.54
CA LYS A 29 11.05 -7.26 11.11
C LYS A 29 9.79 -6.39 11.21
N GLY A 30 8.68 -6.86 10.66
CA GLY A 30 7.53 -6.02 10.34
C GLY A 30 7.80 -5.14 9.12
N GLY A 31 6.74 -4.74 8.45
CA GLY A 31 6.80 -3.89 7.27
C GLY A 31 5.96 -4.42 6.13
N GLY A 32 6.07 -3.81 4.96
CA GLY A 32 5.26 -4.19 3.81
C GLY A 32 5.33 -3.16 2.71
N TYR A 33 4.25 -3.04 1.94
CA TYR A 33 4.18 -2.07 0.86
C TYR A 33 2.74 -1.65 0.53
N ILE A 34 2.62 -0.49 -0.10
CA ILE A 34 1.48 -0.12 -0.93
C ILE A 34 1.96 -0.08 -2.37
N LYS A 35 1.39 -0.95 -3.22
CA LYS A 35 1.59 -0.92 -4.66
C LYS A 35 0.34 -0.34 -5.32
N TYR A 36 0.45 0.76 -6.02
CA TYR A 36 -0.70 1.52 -6.52
C TYR A 36 -0.48 2.10 -7.92
N LYS A 37 -1.56 2.56 -8.53
CA LYS A 37 -1.60 3.35 -9.76
C LYS A 37 -2.49 4.57 -9.55
N LEU A 38 -2.18 5.66 -10.23
CA LEU A 38 -3.05 6.84 -10.30
C LEU A 38 -3.66 6.93 -11.69
N GLY A 39 -4.98 6.74 -11.80
CA GLY A 39 -5.67 6.62 -13.08
C GLY A 39 -5.03 5.53 -13.96
N ASP A 40 -4.64 5.93 -15.18
CA ASP A 40 -4.03 5.04 -16.18
C ASP A 40 -2.49 5.04 -16.15
N GLU A 41 -1.87 5.62 -15.10
CA GLU A 41 -0.41 5.68 -14.97
C GLU A 41 0.23 4.31 -14.62
N ASP A 42 1.57 4.27 -14.70
CA ASP A 42 2.37 3.13 -14.28
C ASP A 42 2.21 2.82 -12.79
N SER A 43 2.48 1.58 -12.41
CA SER A 43 2.41 1.19 -11.00
C SER A 43 3.61 1.69 -10.22
N HIS A 44 3.35 2.26 -9.06
CA HIS A 44 4.32 2.68 -8.07
C HIS A 44 4.23 1.80 -6.82
N THR A 45 5.34 1.68 -6.10
CA THR A 45 5.41 0.99 -4.82
C THR A 45 6.02 1.94 -3.81
N ILE A 46 5.39 2.07 -2.64
CA ILE A 46 5.99 2.70 -1.46
C ILE A 46 6.11 1.61 -0.40
N GLU A 47 7.35 1.40 0.06
CA GLU A 47 7.64 0.46 1.14
C GLU A 47 7.12 1.02 2.47
N LEU A 48 6.72 0.11 3.36
CA LEU A 48 6.23 0.39 4.71
C LEU A 48 7.21 -0.23 5.70
N ALA A 49 7.66 0.58 6.64
CA ALA A 49 8.33 0.10 7.85
C ALA A 49 7.31 -0.28 8.93
N ARG A 50 7.80 -0.86 10.03
CA ARG A 50 6.97 -1.26 11.19
C ARG A 50 6.23 -0.06 11.79
N GLU A 51 6.90 1.09 11.87
CA GLU A 51 6.38 2.34 12.43
C GLU A 51 5.34 3.03 11.55
N ASP A 52 5.27 2.69 10.27
CA ASP A 52 4.36 3.31 9.30
C ASP A 52 2.93 2.78 9.42
N VAL A 53 2.74 1.67 10.14
CA VAL A 53 1.45 1.00 10.29
C VAL A 53 1.12 0.72 11.76
N HIS A 54 -0.08 1.13 12.12
CA HIS A 54 -0.67 0.90 13.43
C HIS A 54 -1.88 -0.02 13.27
N VAL A 55 -1.67 -1.30 13.54
CA VAL A 55 -2.76 -2.30 13.51
C VAL A 55 -3.69 -2.16 14.73
N PRO A 56 -4.95 -2.64 14.63
CA PRO A 56 -5.86 -2.68 15.76
C PRO A 56 -5.32 -3.54 16.92
N ASN A 57 -5.67 -3.16 18.14
CA ASN A 57 -5.40 -3.92 19.36
C ASN A 57 -6.53 -3.70 20.38
N ILE A 58 -6.35 -4.12 21.64
CA ILE A 58 -7.38 -3.99 22.68
C ILE A 58 -7.85 -2.55 22.92
N ASN A 59 -7.01 -1.56 22.63
CA ASN A 59 -7.27 -0.12 22.86
C ASN A 59 -7.54 0.64 21.55
N ARG A 60 -7.35 0.00 20.40
CA ARG A 60 -7.41 0.63 19.07
C ARG A 60 -8.27 -0.24 18.14
N HIS A 61 -9.40 0.29 17.69
CA HIS A 61 -10.30 -0.42 16.77
C HIS A 61 -10.09 -0.05 15.29
N TYR A 62 -9.03 0.68 14.96
CA TYR A 62 -8.71 1.11 13.61
C TYR A 62 -7.32 0.62 13.19
N ILE A 63 -7.13 0.43 11.88
CA ILE A 63 -5.81 0.40 11.27
C ILE A 63 -5.49 1.80 10.75
N GLN A 64 -4.31 2.30 11.05
CA GLN A 64 -3.78 3.54 10.49
C GLN A 64 -2.49 3.23 9.74
N ILE A 65 -2.36 3.76 8.54
CA ILE A 65 -1.20 3.60 7.67
C ILE A 65 -0.78 4.99 7.24
N GLN A 66 0.49 5.31 7.39
CA GLN A 66 1.05 6.56 6.89
C GLN A 66 2.40 6.28 6.27
N THR A 67 2.50 6.35 4.94
CA THR A 67 3.77 6.16 4.26
C THR A 67 4.71 7.33 4.55
N ARG A 68 6.01 7.09 4.38
CA ARG A 68 7.03 8.13 4.46
C ARG A 68 7.35 8.64 3.06
N LEU A 69 7.64 9.94 2.97
CA LEU A 69 7.87 10.63 1.68
C LEU A 69 9.20 10.19 1.03
N ASP A 70 10.21 9.86 1.84
CA ASP A 70 11.52 9.38 1.43
C ASP A 70 11.48 7.99 0.77
N GLU A 71 10.50 7.16 1.12
CA GLU A 71 10.26 5.86 0.48
C GLU A 71 9.64 5.99 -0.93
N SER A 72 9.17 7.18 -1.30
CA SER A 72 8.61 7.45 -2.62
C SER A 72 9.57 8.19 -3.54
N LYS A 73 10.09 7.50 -4.56
CA LYS A 73 10.93 8.12 -5.61
C LYS A 73 10.22 9.27 -6.35
N ARG A 74 8.89 9.23 -6.42
CA ARG A 74 8.04 10.21 -7.09
C ARG A 74 7.69 11.40 -6.19
N GLY A 75 7.89 11.28 -4.87
CA GLY A 75 7.44 12.27 -3.90
C GLY A 75 5.96 12.13 -3.51
N ASP A 76 5.42 10.92 -3.65
CA ASP A 76 4.06 10.62 -3.21
C ASP A 76 4.04 10.23 -1.74
N GLN A 77 2.94 10.52 -1.05
CA GLN A 77 2.72 10.10 0.33
C GLN A 77 1.25 9.76 0.54
N ILE A 78 0.95 8.71 1.30
CA ILE A 78 -0.42 8.24 1.53
C ILE A 78 -0.64 8.08 3.03
N SER A 79 -1.73 8.65 3.54
CA SER A 79 -2.26 8.40 4.88
C SER A 79 -3.65 7.79 4.75
N LEU A 80 -3.91 6.69 5.44
CA LEU A 80 -5.20 6.01 5.48
C LEU A 80 -5.55 5.60 6.89
N MET A 81 -6.80 5.83 7.28
CA MET A 81 -7.36 5.32 8.51
C MET A 81 -8.61 4.50 8.20
N ILE A 82 -8.65 3.24 8.63
CA ILE A 82 -9.79 2.36 8.42
C ILE A 82 -10.30 1.89 9.78
N ASN A 83 -11.56 2.22 10.07
CA ASN A 83 -12.18 1.82 11.32
C ASN A 83 -12.76 0.41 11.21
N ASN A 84 -12.60 -0.39 12.26
CA ASN A 84 -13.10 -1.75 12.41
C ASN A 84 -12.93 -2.61 11.14
N PRO A 85 -11.68 -2.83 10.68
CA PRO A 85 -11.40 -3.53 9.44
C PRO A 85 -11.93 -4.97 9.47
N LYS A 86 -12.58 -5.43 8.41
CA LYS A 86 -13.22 -6.75 8.27
C LYS A 86 -12.90 -7.36 6.92
N ILE A 87 -12.66 -8.67 6.90
CA ILE A 87 -12.39 -9.43 5.68
C ILE A 87 -13.65 -9.51 4.80
N GLY A 88 -13.47 -9.46 3.48
CA GLY A 88 -14.50 -9.73 2.48
C GLY A 88 -15.51 -8.60 2.29
N THR A 89 -15.46 -7.55 3.10
CA THR A 89 -16.38 -6.41 3.05
C THR A 89 -15.68 -5.19 2.47
N LYS A 90 -16.37 -4.45 1.59
CA LYS A 90 -15.92 -3.12 1.17
C LYS A 90 -16.15 -2.13 2.31
N LEU A 91 -15.10 -1.45 2.73
CA LEU A 91 -15.13 -0.47 3.81
C LEU A 91 -14.75 0.90 3.27
N THR A 92 -15.46 1.92 3.72
CA THR A 92 -15.09 3.31 3.45
C THR A 92 -14.04 3.76 4.48
N PRO A 93 -12.86 4.23 4.05
CA PRO A 93 -11.88 4.77 4.98
C PRO A 93 -12.38 6.05 5.66
N VAL A 94 -11.88 6.32 6.86
CA VAL A 94 -12.21 7.50 7.63
C VAL A 94 -11.58 8.72 6.96
N SER A 95 -12.38 9.59 6.34
CA SER A 95 -11.86 10.81 5.72
C SER A 95 -11.39 11.84 6.76
N ARG A 96 -12.16 12.05 7.83
CA ARG A 96 -11.87 13.04 8.89
C ARG A 96 -12.08 12.47 10.28
N ALA A 97 -11.26 12.90 11.24
CA ALA A 97 -11.42 12.58 12.66
C ALA A 97 -11.19 13.82 13.53
N SER A 98 -11.70 13.79 14.76
CA SER A 98 -11.47 14.85 15.75
C SER A 98 -10.10 14.66 16.40
N LEU A 99 -9.13 15.50 16.04
CA LEU A 99 -7.81 15.56 16.64
C LEU A 99 -7.71 16.84 17.47
N ASN A 100 -7.42 16.72 18.76
CA ASN A 100 -7.34 17.85 19.70
C ASN A 100 -8.58 18.78 19.67
N GLY A 101 -9.77 18.18 19.55
CA GLY A 101 -11.05 18.91 19.49
C GLY A 101 -11.36 19.57 18.14
N ARG A 102 -10.58 19.31 17.08
CA ARG A 102 -10.82 19.84 15.73
C ARG A 102 -10.93 18.70 14.71
N PHE A 103 -11.95 18.76 13.86
CA PHE A 103 -12.10 17.82 12.75
C PHE A 103 -11.08 18.09 11.65
N GLN A 104 -10.15 17.17 11.43
CA GLN A 104 -9.08 17.28 10.44
C GLN A 104 -9.11 16.08 9.48
N PRO A 105 -8.67 16.24 8.22
CA PRO A 105 -8.43 15.10 7.34
C PRO A 105 -7.42 14.13 7.97
N VAL A 106 -7.73 12.84 7.95
CA VAL A 106 -6.83 11.78 8.43
C VAL A 106 -6.50 10.77 7.35
N SER A 107 -7.36 10.64 6.34
CA SER A 107 -7.03 9.94 5.11
C SER A 107 -6.82 10.96 3.98
N TRP A 108 -5.63 10.94 3.39
CA TRP A 108 -5.20 11.88 2.37
C TRP A 108 -4.04 11.32 1.53
N MET A 109 -3.79 11.94 0.39
CA MET A 109 -2.64 11.65 -0.46
C MET A 109 -1.87 12.93 -0.80
N ARG A 110 -0.55 12.86 -0.95
CA ARG A 110 0.25 13.83 -1.69
C ARG A 110 0.74 13.15 -2.95
N GLU A 111 0.63 13.84 -4.07
CA GLU A 111 1.14 13.38 -5.35
C GLU A 111 2.27 14.30 -5.77
N GLN A 112 3.47 13.76 -6.05
CA GLN A 112 4.60 14.54 -6.55
C GLN A 112 4.88 15.82 -5.73
N PHE A 113 4.95 15.69 -4.40
CA PHE A 113 5.15 16.81 -3.47
C PHE A 113 4.02 17.86 -3.46
N SER A 114 2.85 17.56 -4.03
CA SER A 114 1.66 18.41 -3.94
C SER A 114 1.20 18.58 -2.48
N PRO A 115 0.33 19.57 -2.22
CA PRO A 115 -0.44 19.62 -0.97
C PRO A 115 -1.23 18.33 -0.71
N GLU A 116 -1.59 18.11 0.55
CA GLU A 116 -2.45 17.00 0.96
C GLU A 116 -3.83 17.10 0.31
N ALA A 117 -4.13 16.09 -0.49
CA ALA A 117 -5.42 15.83 -1.09
C ALA A 117 -6.29 14.98 -0.16
N PRO A 118 -7.37 15.53 0.41
CA PRO A 118 -8.26 14.75 1.27
C PRO A 118 -8.97 13.64 0.49
N LEU A 119 -9.21 12.52 1.16
CA LEU A 119 -10.03 11.43 0.64
C LEU A 119 -11.47 11.88 0.38
N VAL A 120 -12.04 11.45 -0.75
CA VAL A 120 -13.46 11.52 -1.08
C VAL A 120 -14.14 10.23 -0.58
N PRO A 121 -14.78 10.24 0.60
CA PRO A 121 -15.18 9.02 1.29
C PRO A 121 -16.23 8.21 0.51
N ASP A 122 -17.24 8.86 -0.03
CA ASP A 122 -18.40 8.17 -0.63
C ASP A 122 -18.07 7.39 -1.92
N SER A 123 -16.94 7.72 -2.55
CA SER A 123 -16.43 7.03 -3.73
C SER A 123 -15.33 6.02 -3.39
N SER A 124 -14.81 6.03 -2.17
CA SER A 124 -13.61 5.28 -1.79
C SER A 124 -13.95 3.99 -1.06
N THR A 125 -13.31 2.90 -1.46
CA THR A 125 -13.44 1.60 -0.81
C THR A 125 -12.09 0.91 -0.60
N ILE A 126 -12.00 0.19 0.53
CA ILE A 126 -10.92 -0.73 0.85
C ILE A 126 -11.54 -2.09 1.16
N LYS A 127 -10.98 -3.16 0.61
CA LYS A 127 -11.45 -4.52 0.87
C LYS A 127 -10.30 -5.36 1.38
N PHE A 128 -10.33 -5.68 2.67
CA PHE A 128 -9.39 -6.65 3.24
C PHE A 128 -9.76 -8.05 2.76
N ASP A 129 -8.78 -8.79 2.25
CA ASP A 129 -8.92 -10.20 1.90
C ASP A 129 -8.14 -11.11 2.86
N GLU A 130 -7.13 -10.56 3.54
CA GLU A 130 -6.43 -11.23 4.63
C GLU A 130 -6.25 -10.30 5.83
N ARG A 131 -6.58 -10.83 7.01
CA ARG A 131 -6.40 -10.16 8.31
C ARG A 131 -6.11 -11.21 9.37
N SER A 132 -4.84 -11.34 9.72
CA SER A 132 -4.36 -12.20 10.80
C SER A 132 -3.46 -11.40 11.74
N ASP A 133 -2.96 -12.07 12.78
CA ASP A 133 -2.00 -11.49 13.71
C ASP A 133 -0.63 -11.27 13.05
N SER A 134 -0.35 -11.89 11.90
CA SER A 134 0.92 -11.78 11.19
C SER A 134 0.84 -11.02 9.86
N LEU A 135 -0.33 -10.91 9.23
CA LEU A 135 -0.46 -10.36 7.88
C LEU A 135 -1.80 -9.62 7.68
N TRP A 136 -1.68 -8.45 7.08
CA TRP A 136 -2.78 -7.60 6.66
C TRP A 136 -2.66 -7.36 5.16
N SER A 137 -3.70 -7.67 4.40
CA SER A 137 -3.74 -7.40 2.97
C SER A 137 -5.11 -6.88 2.55
N ALA A 138 -5.08 -5.91 1.63
CA ALA A 138 -6.30 -5.27 1.14
C ALA A 138 -6.14 -4.73 -0.28
N ASP A 139 -7.22 -4.79 -1.04
CA ASP A 139 -7.37 -4.03 -2.27
C ASP A 139 -7.81 -2.61 -1.95
N LEU A 140 -7.22 -1.65 -2.66
CA LEU A 140 -7.46 -0.22 -2.54
C LEU A 140 -8.15 0.28 -3.81
N ASP A 141 -9.26 0.99 -3.64
CA ASP A 141 -9.99 1.68 -4.70
C ASP A 141 -10.44 3.04 -4.14
N LEU A 142 -9.57 4.03 -4.23
CA LEU A 142 -9.62 5.26 -3.45
C LEU A 142 -9.71 6.47 -4.37
N TYR A 143 -10.44 7.49 -3.95
CA TYR A 143 -10.54 8.76 -4.67
C TYR A 143 -10.12 9.88 -3.73
N PHE A 144 -9.22 10.74 -4.22
CA PHE A 144 -8.74 11.92 -3.50
C PHE A 144 -9.09 13.18 -4.29
N LYS A 145 -9.30 14.31 -3.62
CA LYS A 145 -9.46 15.59 -4.34
C LYS A 145 -8.23 15.88 -5.21
N ASP A 146 -8.40 16.56 -6.33
CA ASP A 146 -7.23 17.03 -7.09
C ASP A 146 -6.70 18.33 -6.48
N CYS A 147 -5.48 18.29 -5.96
CA CYS A 147 -4.79 19.44 -5.36
C CYS A 147 -3.47 19.79 -6.05
N ARG A 148 -3.22 19.24 -7.25
CA ARG A 148 -1.96 19.43 -7.98
C ARG A 148 -1.71 20.87 -8.42
N SER A 149 -2.76 21.68 -8.53
CA SER A 149 -2.67 23.12 -8.82
C SER A 149 -2.24 23.98 -7.63
N GLY A 150 -1.80 23.38 -6.52
CA GLY A 150 -1.40 24.09 -5.29
C GLY A 150 -2.56 24.38 -4.33
N SER A 151 -3.79 24.10 -4.75
CA SER A 151 -5.00 24.10 -3.91
C SER A 151 -5.96 23.03 -4.41
N CYS A 152 -6.78 22.50 -3.52
CA CYS A 152 -7.76 21.48 -3.87
C CYS A 152 -8.92 22.09 -4.65
N SER A 153 -9.22 21.52 -5.82
CA SER A 153 -10.32 21.97 -6.67
C SER A 153 -11.44 20.93 -6.71
N ASP A 154 -12.66 21.35 -6.43
CA ASP A 154 -13.86 20.53 -6.62
C ASP A 154 -14.35 20.52 -8.08
N SER A 155 -13.76 21.34 -8.96
CA SER A 155 -14.09 21.36 -10.39
C SER A 155 -13.26 20.40 -11.25
N LEU A 156 -12.15 19.89 -10.70
CA LEU A 156 -11.32 18.88 -11.34
C LEU A 156 -11.79 17.48 -10.94
N PRO A 157 -11.67 16.48 -11.83
CA PRO A 157 -11.97 15.10 -11.47
C PRO A 157 -11.06 14.64 -10.31
N PRO A 158 -11.57 13.85 -9.36
CA PRO A 158 -10.76 13.28 -8.29
C PRO A 158 -9.62 12.42 -8.83
N LEU A 159 -8.50 12.40 -8.11
CA LEU A 159 -7.40 11.47 -8.33
C LEU A 159 -7.85 10.06 -7.91
N HIS A 160 -7.91 9.16 -8.88
CA HIS A 160 -8.30 7.77 -8.65
C HIS A 160 -7.06 6.92 -8.39
N LEU A 161 -6.94 6.39 -7.17
CA LEU A 161 -5.89 5.47 -6.78
C LEU A 161 -6.46 4.05 -6.71
N THR A 162 -5.89 3.15 -7.51
CA THR A 162 -6.13 1.70 -7.37
C THR A 162 -4.86 1.01 -6.91
N GLY A 163 -4.96 0.02 -6.04
CA GLY A 163 -3.75 -0.61 -5.52
C GLY A 163 -3.97 -1.79 -4.58
N ARG A 164 -2.86 -2.21 -3.98
CA ARG A 164 -2.75 -3.32 -3.07
C ARG A 164 -1.90 -2.93 -1.87
N LEU A 165 -2.45 -3.13 -0.68
CA LEU A 165 -1.75 -3.12 0.58
C LEU A 165 -1.30 -4.54 0.93
N ARG A 166 -0.06 -4.69 1.38
CA ARG A 166 0.40 -5.89 2.08
C ARG A 166 1.32 -5.48 3.22
N TYR A 167 1.00 -5.89 4.44
CA TYR A 167 1.76 -5.54 5.64
C TYR A 167 1.89 -6.75 6.56
N TRP A 168 3.12 -7.11 6.87
CA TRP A 168 3.47 -8.12 7.85
C TRP A 168 3.68 -7.49 9.22
N VAL A 169 3.06 -8.06 10.23
CA VAL A 169 3.19 -7.64 11.62
C VAL A 169 4.43 -8.30 12.21
N ALA A 170 5.32 -7.47 12.77
CA ALA A 170 6.50 -7.93 13.49
C ALA A 170 6.11 -8.90 14.61
N GLU A 171 6.94 -9.92 14.87
CA GLU A 171 6.61 -10.93 15.89
C GLU A 171 6.38 -10.32 17.28
N ASP A 172 7.15 -9.29 17.64
CA ASP A 172 7.02 -8.58 18.91
C ASP A 172 5.71 -7.77 19.06
N ASP A 173 4.98 -7.53 17.96
CA ASP A 173 3.72 -6.78 17.93
C ASP A 173 2.47 -7.69 17.86
N ARG A 174 2.66 -9.02 17.76
CA ARG A 174 1.58 -10.01 17.76
C ARG A 174 1.09 -10.27 19.18
#